data_AF-A0A972ARA5-F1
#
_entry.id   AF-A0A972ARA5-F1
#
_cell.length_a   1.000
_cell.length_b   1.000
_cell.length_c   1.000
_cell.angle_alpha   90.00
_cell.angle_beta   90.00
_cell.angle_gamma   90.00
#
_symmetry.space_group_name_H-M   'P 1'
#
loop_
_entity.id
_entity.type
_entity.pdbx_description
1 polymer ?
#
loop_
_entity_poly.entity_id
_entity_poly.type
_entity_poly.pdbx_seq_one_letter_code
_entity_poly.pdbx_strand_id
1 'polypeptide(L)'
;MSRRAIEAFSAYGEVNLFLPALIPLLGFKSSIVYHERTKRHAGKTKYSFGKLFSLAIQAITSFSLAPIRLITGVGVLFLFVAFGIAAYMIMQAIAGDVAKWLWLLFSIWVIGATVVMSIGVVGEYVGKTYGETKRRPRYYISESLMDIR
;
A
#
# COMPACT_ATOMS: atom_id res chain seq x y z
N MET A 1 -0.49 29.03 -4.18
CA MET A 1 -1.49 28.55 -3.19
C MET A 1 -1.89 29.69 -2.30
N SER A 2 -3.13 29.70 -1.78
CA SER A 2 -3.54 30.69 -0.78
C SER A 2 -2.80 30.45 0.55
N ARG A 3 -2.65 31.49 1.37
CA ARG A 3 -2.01 31.41 2.69
C ARG A 3 -2.60 30.29 3.56
N ARG A 4 -3.93 30.18 3.55
CA ARG A 4 -4.68 29.16 4.29
C ARG A 4 -4.35 27.73 3.86
N ALA A 5 -4.20 27.50 2.55
CA ALA A 5 -3.82 26.18 2.03
C ALA A 5 -2.38 25.81 2.44
N ILE A 6 -1.48 26.80 2.52
CA ILE A 6 -0.10 26.60 2.98
C ILE A 6 -0.07 26.30 4.48
N GLU A 7 -0.82 27.05 5.29
CA GLU A 7 -0.93 26.80 6.74
C GLU A 7 -1.51 25.41 7.03
N ALA A 8 -2.58 25.01 6.33
CA ALA A 8 -3.13 23.66 6.44
C ALA A 8 -2.13 22.58 6.01
N PHE A 9 -1.40 22.80 4.92
CA PHE A 9 -0.36 21.88 4.46
C PHE A 9 0.82 21.79 5.44
N SER A 10 1.17 22.88 6.11
CA SER A 10 2.26 22.90 7.09
C SER A 10 2.02 22.01 8.32
N ALA A 11 0.75 21.64 8.57
CA ALA A 11 0.39 20.70 9.63
C ALA A 11 0.69 19.22 9.28
N TYR A 12 1.04 18.91 8.03
CA TYR A 12 1.43 17.54 7.63
C TYR A 12 2.89 17.27 8.01
N GLY A 13 3.10 16.36 8.95
CA GLY A 13 4.43 15.90 9.38
C GLY A 13 5.01 14.74 8.58
N GLU A 14 4.55 14.50 7.35
CA GLU A 14 4.97 13.35 6.55
C GLU A 14 6.37 13.54 5.95
N VAL A 15 7.27 12.58 6.18
CA VAL A 15 8.65 12.59 5.65
C VAL A 15 8.67 12.35 4.13
N ASN A 16 7.85 11.42 3.65
CA ASN A 16 7.75 11.08 2.23
C ASN A 16 6.57 11.83 1.60
N LEU A 17 6.85 13.00 1.00
CA LEU A 17 5.83 13.87 0.42
C LEU A 17 5.47 13.48 -1.01
N PHE A 18 4.26 12.95 -1.20
CA PHE A 18 3.65 12.79 -2.52
C PHE A 18 2.63 13.91 -2.76
N LEU A 19 3.13 15.08 -3.15
CA LEU A 19 2.33 16.29 -3.39
C LEU A 19 1.12 16.09 -4.32
N PRO A 20 1.20 15.29 -5.41
CA PRO A 20 0.06 15.10 -6.30
C PRO A 20 -1.17 14.49 -5.63
N ALA A 21 -1.01 13.66 -4.57
CA ALA A 21 -2.15 13.20 -3.78
C ALA A 21 -2.46 14.14 -2.61
N LEU A 22 -1.44 14.68 -1.94
CA LEU A 22 -1.63 15.50 -0.73
C LEU A 22 -2.36 16.81 -1.00
N ILE A 23 -2.05 17.49 -2.10
CA ILE A 23 -2.61 18.80 -2.40
C ILE A 23 -4.14 18.72 -2.63
N PRO A 24 -4.66 17.81 -3.46
CA PRO A 24 -6.11 17.60 -3.59
C PRO A 24 -6.78 17.15 -2.29
N LEU A 25 -6.08 16.37 -1.44
CA LEU A 25 -6.60 15.91 -0.14
C LEU A 25 -6.86 17.05 0.85
N LEU A 26 -6.28 18.23 0.66
CA LEU A 26 -6.58 19.41 1.49
C LEU A 26 -8.02 19.93 1.31
N GLY A 27 -8.68 19.59 0.19
CA GLY A 27 -10.09 19.94 -0.06
C GLY A 27 -10.36 21.42 -0.37
N PHE A 28 -9.34 22.26 -0.50
CA PHE A 28 -9.51 23.65 -0.92
C PHE A 28 -9.88 23.78 -2.40
N LYS A 29 -10.51 24.90 -2.77
CA LYS A 29 -10.78 25.25 -4.17
C LYS A 29 -9.49 25.23 -4.98
N SER A 30 -9.45 24.39 -6.00
CA SER A 30 -8.32 24.23 -6.91
C SER A 30 -8.79 24.27 -8.36
N SER A 31 -7.90 24.70 -9.25
CA SER A 31 -8.14 24.71 -10.71
C SER A 31 -6.84 24.38 -11.42
N ILE A 32 -6.94 23.84 -12.64
CA ILE A 32 -5.81 23.45 -13.47
C ILE A 32 -5.64 24.52 -14.55
N VAL A 33 -4.46 25.12 -14.60
CA VAL A 33 -4.11 26.11 -15.64
C VAL A 33 -3.18 25.45 -16.64
N TYR A 34 -3.63 25.32 -17.88
CA TYR A 34 -2.84 24.75 -18.96
C TYR A 34 -1.96 25.83 -19.59
N HIS A 35 -0.72 25.47 -19.89
CA HIS A 35 0.25 26.32 -20.59
C HIS A 35 1.05 25.45 -21.54
N GLU A 36 1.23 25.91 -22.78
CA GLU A 36 2.05 25.21 -23.78
C GLU A 36 3.53 25.31 -23.43
N ARG A 37 4.18 24.18 -23.14
CA ARG A 37 5.61 24.17 -22.82
C ARG A 37 6.43 23.96 -24.09
N THR A 38 7.38 24.85 -24.34
CA THR A 38 8.42 24.65 -25.36
C THR A 38 9.24 23.40 -25.06
N LYS A 39 9.72 22.72 -26.11
CA LYS A 39 10.60 21.54 -25.95
C LYS A 39 11.85 21.95 -25.18
N ARG A 40 12.29 21.13 -24.24
CA ARG A 40 13.50 21.40 -23.44
C ARG A 40 14.70 21.50 -24.38
N HIS A 41 15.40 22.64 -24.37
CA HIS A 41 16.61 22.85 -25.15
C HIS A 41 17.83 22.12 -24.56
N ALA A 42 17.83 21.83 -23.26
CA ALA A 42 18.88 21.07 -22.58
C ALA A 42 18.36 20.31 -21.35
N GLY A 43 19.10 19.27 -20.95
CA GLY A 43 18.84 18.46 -19.75
C GLY A 43 18.01 17.19 -19.99
N LYS A 44 18.24 16.16 -19.18
CA LYS A 44 17.44 14.94 -19.17
C LYS A 44 16.18 15.15 -18.32
N THR A 45 15.08 14.52 -18.72
CA THR A 45 13.85 14.55 -17.91
C THR A 45 14.11 14.03 -16.50
N LYS A 46 13.67 14.77 -15.48
CA LYS A 46 13.64 14.29 -14.09
C LYS A 46 12.61 13.18 -13.89
N TYR A 47 11.68 13.01 -14.84
CA TYR A 47 10.65 11.98 -14.85
C TYR A 47 10.95 10.97 -15.95
N SER A 48 11.95 10.11 -15.74
CA SER A 48 12.14 8.90 -16.56
C SER A 48 11.13 7.83 -16.13
N PHE A 49 10.91 6.83 -16.98
CA PHE A 49 9.98 5.73 -16.69
C PHE A 49 10.23 5.09 -15.30
N GLY A 50 11.49 4.75 -14.97
CA GLY A 50 11.83 4.18 -13.66
C GLY A 50 11.55 5.12 -12.48
N LYS A 51 11.73 6.44 -12.66
CA LYS A 51 11.39 7.42 -11.61
C LYS A 51 9.88 7.58 -11.44
N LEU A 52 9.11 7.50 -12.53
CA LEU A 52 7.65 7.49 -12.48
C LEU A 52 7.12 6.23 -11.80
N PHE A 53 7.72 5.07 -12.07
CA PHE A 53 7.36 3.82 -11.41
C PHE A 53 7.65 3.85 -9.91
N SER A 54 8.85 4.31 -9.52
CA SER A 54 9.23 4.53 -8.12
C SER A 54 8.26 5.47 -7.40
N LEU A 55 7.87 6.57 -8.07
CA LEU A 55 6.89 7.52 -7.55
C LEU A 55 5.50 6.89 -7.35
N ALA A 56 5.06 6.04 -8.28
CA ALA A 56 3.79 5.31 -8.16
C ALA A 56 3.80 4.32 -6.98
N ILE A 57 4.90 3.58 -6.80
CA ILE A 57 5.06 2.68 -5.65
C ILE A 57 5.02 3.45 -4.34
N GLN A 58 5.73 4.58 -4.25
CA GLN A 58 5.68 5.46 -3.07
C GLN A 58 4.26 5.97 -2.78
N ALA A 59 3.50 6.31 -3.82
CA ALA A 59 2.10 6.72 -3.66
C ALA A 59 1.23 5.57 -3.13
N ILE A 60 1.36 4.35 -3.67
CA ILE A 60 0.56 3.21 -3.22
C ILE A 60 0.88 2.88 -1.76
N THR A 61 2.16 2.76 -1.39
CA THR A 61 2.56 2.41 -0.02
C THR A 61 2.25 3.50 1.00
N SER A 62 2.23 4.77 0.58
CA SER A 62 1.94 5.89 1.49
C SER A 62 0.44 6.11 1.72
N PHE A 63 -0.43 5.75 0.78
CA PHE A 63 -1.86 6.05 0.86
C PHE A 63 -2.74 4.80 0.96
N SER A 64 -2.17 3.60 0.84
CA SER A 64 -2.94 2.36 0.82
C SER A 64 -2.23 1.21 1.55
N LEU A 65 -3.04 0.38 2.22
CA LEU A 65 -2.64 -0.90 2.79
C LEU A 65 -2.82 -2.06 1.80
N ALA A 66 -3.20 -1.78 0.54
CA ALA A 66 -3.43 -2.80 -0.48
C ALA A 66 -2.26 -3.78 -0.67
N PRO A 67 -0.97 -3.37 -0.70
CA PRO A 67 0.13 -4.31 -0.88
C PRO A 67 0.23 -5.34 0.25
N ILE A 68 -0.03 -4.90 1.48
CA ILE A 68 0.01 -5.74 2.68
C ILE A 68 -1.14 -6.76 2.65
N ARG A 69 -2.33 -6.30 2.29
CA ARG A 69 -3.51 -7.18 2.11
C ARG A 69 -3.32 -8.20 1.00
N LEU A 70 -2.58 -7.86 -0.06
CA LEU A 70 -2.23 -8.80 -1.10
C LEU A 70 -1.40 -9.97 -0.55
N ILE A 71 -0.42 -9.70 0.32
CA ILE A 71 0.40 -10.74 0.97
C ILE A 71 -0.48 -11.67 1.82
N THR A 72 -1.45 -11.13 2.57
CA THR A 72 -2.40 -11.98 3.31
C THR A 72 -3.21 -12.89 2.36
N GLY A 73 -3.61 -12.38 1.19
CA GLY A 73 -4.29 -13.17 0.17
C GLY A 73 -3.41 -14.27 -0.42
N VAL A 74 -2.11 -14.01 -0.60
CA VAL A 74 -1.13 -15.03 -1.03
C VAL A 74 -0.98 -16.13 0.03
N GLY A 75 -0.98 -15.77 1.31
CA GLY A 75 -0.98 -16.77 2.40
C GLY A 75 -2.20 -17.68 2.36
N VAL A 76 -3.39 -17.13 2.09
CA VAL A 76 -4.62 -17.91 1.88
C VAL A 76 -4.51 -18.84 0.67
N LEU A 77 -3.94 -18.35 -0.44
CA LEU A 77 -3.69 -19.18 -1.61
C LEU A 77 -2.77 -20.38 -1.29
N PHE A 78 -1.73 -20.17 -0.48
CA PHE A 78 -0.82 -21.24 -0.08
C PHE A 78 -1.52 -22.30 0.78
N LEU A 79 -2.48 -21.90 1.64
CA LEU A 79 -3.34 -22.85 2.37
C LEU A 79 -4.17 -23.71 1.40
N PHE A 80 -4.76 -23.13 0.36
CA PHE A 80 -5.52 -23.90 -0.62
C PHE A 80 -4.64 -24.92 -1.37
N VAL A 81 -3.41 -24.55 -1.71
CA VAL A 81 -2.45 -25.49 -2.32
C VAL A 81 -2.09 -26.61 -1.34
N ALA A 82 -1.85 -26.29 -0.06
CA ALA A 82 -1.60 -27.29 0.97
C ALA A 82 -2.78 -28.27 1.13
N PHE A 83 -4.03 -27.78 1.09
CA PHE A 83 -5.22 -28.64 1.08
C PHE A 83 -5.30 -29.54 -0.15
N GLY A 84 -4.93 -29.04 -1.33
CA GLY A 84 -4.86 -29.86 -2.55
C GLY A 84 -3.84 -31.00 -2.42
N ILE A 85 -2.66 -30.71 -1.85
CA ILE A 85 -1.64 -31.72 -1.56
C ILE A 85 -2.15 -32.74 -0.53
N ALA A 86 -2.83 -32.29 0.53
CA ALA A 86 -3.42 -33.18 1.52
C ALA A 86 -4.48 -34.12 0.92
N ALA A 87 -5.35 -33.61 0.05
CA ALA A 87 -6.33 -34.43 -0.67
C ALA A 87 -5.65 -35.48 -1.55
N TYR A 88 -4.59 -35.10 -2.26
CA TYR A 88 -3.80 -36.03 -3.06
C TYR A 88 -3.13 -37.12 -2.22
N MET A 89 -2.60 -36.76 -1.04
CA MET A 89 -2.02 -37.72 -0.09
C MET A 89 -3.06 -38.73 0.41
N ILE A 90 -4.29 -38.28 0.70
CA ILE A 90 -5.38 -39.18 1.12
C ILE A 90 -5.73 -40.18 0.00
N MET A 91 -5.81 -39.73 -1.25
CA MET A 91 -6.06 -40.63 -2.38
C MET A 91 -4.96 -41.70 -2.52
N GLN A 92 -3.69 -41.31 -2.39
CA GLN A 92 -2.57 -42.26 -2.41
C GLN A 92 -2.56 -43.20 -1.20
N ALA A 93 -3.02 -42.71 -0.03
CA ALA A 93 -3.13 -43.53 1.17
C ALA A 93 -4.16 -44.64 1.00
N ILE A 94 -5.28 -44.36 0.34
CA ILE A 94 -6.29 -45.38 0.01
C ILE A 94 -5.75 -46.37 -1.03
N ALA A 95 -4.91 -45.92 -1.96
CA ALA A 95 -4.25 -46.77 -2.96
C ALA A 95 -3.09 -47.63 -2.39
N GLY A 96 -2.69 -47.41 -1.14
CA GLY A 96 -1.66 -48.19 -0.44
C GLY A 96 -0.21 -47.81 -0.74
N ASP A 97 0.04 -46.77 -1.55
CA ASP A 97 1.40 -46.33 -1.93
C ASP A 97 1.60 -44.83 -1.70
N VAL A 98 1.70 -44.41 -0.42
CA VAL A 98 2.00 -43.01 -0.10
C VAL A 98 3.49 -42.75 -0.25
N ALA A 99 3.84 -42.01 -1.29
CA ALA A 99 5.21 -41.60 -1.48
C ALA A 99 5.71 -40.68 -0.35
N LYS A 100 6.81 -41.05 0.31
CA LYS A 100 7.35 -40.33 1.49
C LYS A 100 7.69 -38.85 1.23
N TRP A 101 8.03 -38.50 -0.02
CA TRP A 101 8.32 -37.11 -0.40
C TRP A 101 7.10 -36.19 -0.34
N LEU A 102 5.88 -36.74 -0.37
CA LEU A 102 4.65 -35.95 -0.23
C LEU A 102 4.50 -35.32 1.16
N TRP A 103 4.96 -36.02 2.21
CA TRP A 103 4.96 -35.47 3.58
C TRP A 103 5.91 -34.29 3.71
N LEU A 104 7.07 -34.33 3.05
CA LEU A 104 8.01 -33.22 2.99
C LEU A 104 7.44 -32.04 2.21
N LEU A 105 6.80 -32.31 1.06
CA LEU A 105 6.16 -31.27 0.27
C LEU A 105 5.03 -30.60 1.08
N PHE A 106 4.15 -31.39 1.69
CA PHE A 106 3.05 -30.88 2.51
C PHE A 106 3.54 -30.00 3.67
N SER A 107 4.56 -30.44 4.42
CA SER A 107 5.08 -29.67 5.55
C SER A 107 5.66 -28.32 5.13
N ILE A 108 6.40 -28.26 4.02
CA ILE A 108 6.95 -27.02 3.47
C ILE A 108 5.84 -26.04 3.10
N TRP A 109 4.78 -26.51 2.44
CA TRP A 109 3.65 -25.66 2.04
C TRP A 109 2.85 -25.16 3.25
N VAL A 110 2.61 -26.01 4.26
CA VAL A 110 1.92 -25.61 5.49
C VAL A 110 2.72 -24.58 6.29
N ILE A 111 4.02 -24.81 6.46
CA ILE A 111 4.91 -23.86 7.15
C ILE A 111 4.99 -22.56 6.35
N GLY A 112 5.18 -22.63 5.03
CA GLY A 112 5.21 -21.47 4.15
C GLY A 112 3.92 -20.64 4.23
N ALA A 113 2.76 -21.28 4.17
CA ALA A 113 1.47 -20.62 4.32
C ALA A 113 1.34 -19.90 5.67
N THR A 114 1.75 -20.56 6.74
CA THR A 114 1.71 -20.02 8.11
C THR A 114 2.62 -18.80 8.27
N VAL A 115 3.85 -18.86 7.73
CA VAL A 115 4.81 -17.74 7.78
C VAL A 115 4.29 -16.54 6.97
N VAL A 116 3.81 -16.76 5.75
CA VAL A 116 3.28 -15.69 4.89
C VAL A 116 2.06 -15.04 5.52
N MET A 117 1.14 -15.84 6.10
CA MET A 117 0.01 -15.31 6.85
C MET A 117 0.44 -14.49 8.07
N SER A 118 1.40 -14.99 8.84
CA SER A 118 1.91 -14.29 10.03
C SER A 118 2.51 -12.93 9.66
N ILE A 119 3.31 -12.87 8.60
CA ILE A 119 3.86 -11.62 8.06
C ILE A 119 2.74 -10.69 7.60
N GLY A 120 1.71 -11.22 6.92
CA GLY A 120 0.57 -10.43 6.49
C GLY A 120 -0.20 -9.81 7.65
N VAL A 121 -0.44 -10.55 8.73
CA VAL A 121 -1.08 -10.04 9.96
C VAL A 121 -0.23 -8.96 10.60
N VAL A 122 1.07 -9.20 10.80
CA VAL A 122 2.01 -8.19 11.34
C VAL A 122 2.02 -6.95 10.46
N GLY A 123 2.03 -7.13 9.13
CA GLY A 123 1.94 -6.03 8.18
C GLY A 123 0.69 -5.19 8.36
N GLU A 124 -0.50 -5.79 8.56
CA GLU A 124 -1.74 -5.01 8.76
C GLU A 124 -1.67 -4.16 10.03
N TYR A 125 -1.08 -4.68 11.11
CA TYR A 125 -0.83 -3.90 12.33
C TYR A 125 0.16 -2.77 12.10
N VAL A 126 1.30 -3.04 11.45
CA VAL A 126 2.29 -2.01 11.09
C VAL A 126 1.65 -0.94 10.20
N GLY A 127 0.78 -1.33 9.28
CA GLY A 127 0.03 -0.43 8.42
C GLY A 127 -0.90 0.51 9.17
N LYS A 128 -1.62 0.01 10.19
CA LYS A 128 -2.44 0.84 11.09
C LYS A 128 -1.58 1.82 11.88
N THR A 129 -0.48 1.36 12.48
CA THR A 129 0.47 2.21 13.19
C THR A 129 1.08 3.27 12.26
N TYR A 130 1.39 2.92 11.01
CA TYR A 130 1.86 3.87 10.02
C TYR A 130 0.80 4.93 9.68
N GLY A 131 -0.47 4.55 9.59
CA GLY A 131 -1.58 5.49 9.42
C GLY A 131 -1.73 6.47 10.60
N GLU A 132 -1.61 5.97 11.84
CA GLU A 132 -1.72 6.79 13.05
C GLU A 132 -0.52 7.74 13.21
N THR A 133 0.69 7.28 12.93
CA THR A 133 1.91 8.08 13.04
C THR A 133 1.99 9.23 12.03
N LYS A 134 1.23 9.18 10.93
CA LYS A 134 1.12 10.33 9.99
C LYS A 134 0.46 11.55 10.62
N ARG A 135 -0.32 11.39 11.70
CA ARG A 135 -0.95 12.48 12.46
C ARG A 135 -1.68 13.51 11.57
N ARG A 136 -2.32 13.04 10.49
CA ARG A 136 -3.04 13.91 9.56
C ARG A 136 -4.21 14.60 10.29
N PRO A 137 -4.36 15.93 10.17
CA PRO A 137 -5.53 16.63 10.69
C PRO A 137 -6.81 16.07 10.07
N ARG A 138 -7.84 15.81 10.89
CA ARG A 138 -9.09 15.18 10.44
C ARG A 138 -9.94 16.12 9.58
N TYR A 139 -9.84 17.42 9.80
CA TYR A 139 -10.59 18.44 9.07
C TYR A 139 -9.83 19.77 9.08
N TYR A 140 -10.19 20.64 8.15
CA TYR A 140 -9.76 22.05 8.11
C TYR A 140 -11.01 22.93 8.12
N ILE A 141 -10.99 24.00 8.91
CA ILE A 141 -12.09 24.97 8.94
C ILE A 141 -11.93 25.90 7.73
N SER A 142 -12.88 25.82 6.79
CA SER A 142 -12.90 26.64 5.57
C SER A 142 -13.55 28.01 5.77
N GLU A 143 -14.46 28.16 6.72
CA GLU A 143 -15.12 29.41 7.03
C GLU A 143 -15.66 29.33 8.46
N SER A 144 -15.38 30.34 9.28
CA SER A 144 -16.03 30.49 10.58
C SER A 144 -17.04 31.61 10.44
N LEU A 145 -18.33 31.27 10.54
CA LEU A 145 -19.42 32.25 10.49
C LEU A 145 -19.65 32.92 11.86
N MET A 146 -19.01 32.43 12.92
CA MET A 146 -19.03 33.06 14.24
C MET A 146 -17.70 33.76 14.50
N ASP A 147 -17.77 35.07 14.66
CA ASP A 147 -16.68 35.93 15.09
C ASP A 147 -16.65 35.89 16.63
N ILE A 148 -15.95 34.89 17.19
CA ILE A 148 -15.73 34.83 18.63
C ILE A 148 -14.59 35.81 18.93
N ARG A 149 -14.98 37.05 19.25
CA ARG A 149 -14.12 38.05 19.88
C ARG A 149 -13.73 37.63 21.29
#